data_AF-A0A089HXN1-F1
#
_entry.id   AF-A0A089HXN1-F1
#
_cell.length_a   1.000
_cell.length_b   1.000
_cell.length_c   1.000
_cell.angle_alpha   90.00
_cell.angle_beta   90.00
_cell.angle_gamma   90.00
#
_symmetry.space_group_name_H-M   'P 1'
#
loop_
_entity.id
_entity.type
_entity.pdbx_description
1 polymer ?
#
loop_
_entity_poly.entity_id
_entity_poly.type
_entity_poly.pdbx_seq_one_letter_code
_entity_poly.pdbx_strand_id
1 'polypeptide(L)'
;MKQMKIGDWNLEVDVEKTKDFYQAYHQITERCDCIFCKNFVSAIELIPKPVLDFFRSLGIDPTKEGEVSEYCEIKDGMHLYGGFFHIVGELISGPDCWIETSEEVSHLATNNMIEINGFKFGFTNGVSSLPDGFPNPTLQLEFEGIIPWTLKESFK
;
A
#
# COMPACT_ATOMS: atom_id res chain seq x y z
N MET A 1 -9.53 -18.02 4.32
CA MET A 1 -9.98 -17.25 3.13
C MET A 1 -11.47 -16.91 3.22
N LYS A 2 -11.83 -15.68 2.86
CA LYS A 2 -13.20 -15.12 2.83
C LYS A 2 -13.34 -14.21 1.61
N GLN A 3 -14.54 -14.18 1.02
CA GLN A 3 -14.84 -13.22 -0.04
C GLN A 3 -15.06 -11.82 0.52
N MET A 4 -14.49 -10.83 -0.15
CA MET A 4 -14.59 -9.42 0.20
C MET A 4 -14.88 -8.60 -1.05
N LYS A 5 -15.87 -7.71 -0.98
CA LYS A 5 -16.17 -6.75 -2.05
C LYS A 5 -15.65 -5.37 -1.67
N ILE A 6 -14.82 -4.80 -2.52
CA ILE A 6 -14.26 -3.45 -2.38
C ILE A 6 -14.46 -2.74 -3.72
N GLY A 7 -15.31 -1.71 -3.79
CA GLY A 7 -15.65 -1.06 -5.06
C GLY A 7 -16.10 -2.08 -6.12
N ASP A 8 -15.37 -2.11 -7.23
CA ASP A 8 -15.60 -3.03 -8.36
C ASP A 8 -14.87 -4.38 -8.22
N TRP A 9 -14.07 -4.55 -7.17
CA TRP A 9 -13.35 -5.79 -6.90
C TRP A 9 -14.16 -6.77 -6.05
N ASN A 10 -14.12 -8.03 -6.47
CA ASN A 10 -14.40 -9.16 -5.62
C ASN A 10 -13.07 -9.89 -5.39
N LEU A 11 -12.67 -10.01 -4.13
CA LEU A 11 -11.42 -10.62 -3.70
C LEU A 11 -11.73 -11.86 -2.85
N GLU A 12 -10.82 -12.82 -2.86
CA GLU A 12 -10.77 -13.87 -1.83
C GLU A 12 -9.52 -13.63 -0.98
N VAL A 13 -9.70 -13.33 0.31
CA VAL A 13 -8.61 -12.86 1.19
C VAL A 13 -8.52 -13.67 2.48
N ASP A 14 -7.30 -13.84 2.99
CA ASP A 14 -7.02 -14.39 4.31
C ASP A 14 -6.44 -13.31 5.23
N VAL A 15 -7.34 -12.46 5.76
CA VAL A 15 -6.98 -11.31 6.61
C VAL A 15 -6.14 -11.71 7.83
N GLU A 16 -6.43 -12.85 8.45
CA GLU A 16 -5.66 -13.30 9.63
C GLU A 16 -4.25 -13.71 9.22
N LYS A 17 -4.07 -14.44 8.11
CA LYS A 17 -2.71 -14.77 7.63
C LYS A 17 -1.93 -13.54 7.21
N THR A 18 -2.56 -12.57 6.55
CA THR A 18 -1.92 -11.28 6.25
C THR A 18 -1.46 -10.65 7.56
N LYS A 19 -2.36 -10.50 8.53
CA LYS A 19 -2.05 -9.90 9.83
C LYS A 19 -0.93 -10.63 10.58
N ASP A 20 -0.95 -11.97 10.61
CA ASP A 20 0.08 -12.78 11.25
C ASP A 20 1.46 -12.52 10.62
N PHE A 21 1.53 -12.37 9.29
CA PHE A 21 2.77 -12.01 8.59
C PHE A 21 3.27 -10.63 9.05
N TYR A 22 2.42 -9.58 8.95
CA TYR A 22 2.83 -8.22 9.30
C TYR A 22 3.21 -8.07 10.79
N GLN A 23 2.59 -8.83 11.68
CA GLN A 23 2.94 -8.88 13.11
C GLN A 23 4.33 -9.48 13.35
N ALA A 24 4.69 -10.52 12.60
CA ALA A 24 5.96 -11.23 12.73
C ALA A 24 7.12 -10.54 12.00
N TYR A 25 6.82 -9.72 10.99
CA TYR A 25 7.83 -9.10 10.14
C TYR A 25 8.33 -7.75 10.66
N HIS A 26 9.41 -7.25 10.07
CA HIS A 26 10.08 -6.01 10.49
C HIS A 26 9.33 -4.74 10.05
N GLN A 27 9.69 -3.60 10.65
CA GLN A 27 9.26 -2.29 10.16
C GLN A 27 9.94 -1.94 8.84
N ILE A 28 9.33 -1.07 8.03
CA ILE A 28 9.92 -0.57 6.77
C ILE A 28 11.32 0.02 7.03
N THR A 29 11.45 0.75 8.14
CA THR A 29 12.68 1.45 8.54
C THR A 29 13.83 0.54 8.95
N GLU A 30 13.58 -0.75 9.18
CA GLU A 30 14.63 -1.73 9.45
C GLU A 30 15.35 -2.16 8.17
N ARG A 31 14.70 -2.08 7.00
CA ARG A 31 15.32 -2.33 5.69
C ARG A 31 15.79 -1.07 4.98
N CYS A 32 15.06 0.03 5.13
CA CYS A 32 15.39 1.32 4.51
C CYS A 32 15.31 2.43 5.56
N ASP A 33 16.46 2.93 5.98
CA ASP A 33 16.55 3.99 7.01
C ASP A 33 16.57 5.41 6.41
N CYS A 34 16.15 5.56 5.15
CA CYS A 34 16.08 6.86 4.50
C CYS A 34 15.05 7.78 5.18
N ILE A 35 15.23 9.09 5.03
CA ILE A 35 14.39 10.08 5.70
C ILE A 35 12.91 9.98 5.29
N PHE A 36 12.64 9.60 4.04
CA PHE A 36 11.28 9.44 3.51
C PHE A 36 10.55 8.24 4.13
N CYS A 37 11.22 7.08 4.21
CA CYS A 37 10.68 5.89 4.89
C CYS A 37 10.45 6.14 6.38
N LYS A 38 11.40 6.82 7.05
CA LYS A 38 11.24 7.24 8.45
C LYS A 38 10.05 8.19 8.63
N ASN A 39 9.87 9.14 7.71
CA ASN A 39 8.73 10.05 7.77
C ASN A 39 7.42 9.30 7.57
N PHE A 40 7.35 8.40 6.58
CA PHE A 40 6.18 7.58 6.32
C PHE A 40 5.75 6.81 7.59
N VAL A 41 6.66 6.03 8.19
CA VAL A 41 6.35 5.24 9.40
C VAL A 41 5.92 6.13 10.58
N SER A 42 6.53 7.31 10.74
CA SER A 42 6.19 8.28 11.79
C SER A 42 4.81 8.93 11.56
N ALA A 43 4.45 9.20 10.30
CA ALA A 43 3.28 9.98 9.93
C ALA A 43 2.05 9.14 9.59
N ILE A 44 2.22 7.87 9.20
CA ILE A 44 1.13 7.04 8.68
C ILE A 44 0.01 6.84 9.70
N GLU A 45 0.33 6.76 11.00
CA GLU A 45 -0.65 6.66 12.08
C GLU A 45 -1.46 7.96 12.32
N LEU A 46 -1.08 9.07 11.69
CA LEU A 46 -1.75 10.37 11.80
C LEU A 46 -2.70 10.67 10.63
N ILE A 47 -2.72 9.82 9.61
CA ILE A 47 -3.60 9.99 8.44
C ILE A 47 -5.07 9.76 8.83
N PRO A 48 -6.04 10.12 7.97
CA PRO A 48 -7.45 9.94 8.30
C PRO A 48 -7.80 8.50 8.68
N LYS A 49 -8.51 8.34 9.81
CA LYS A 49 -8.91 7.04 10.34
C LYS A 49 -9.53 6.08 9.31
N PRO A 50 -10.40 6.51 8.36
CA PRO A 50 -10.93 5.61 7.33
C PRO A 50 -9.86 4.95 6.45
N VAL A 51 -8.74 5.61 6.23
CA VAL A 51 -7.61 5.10 5.45
C VAL A 51 -6.85 4.03 6.24
N LEU A 52 -6.53 4.32 7.51
CA LEU A 52 -5.92 3.32 8.41
C LEU A 52 -6.81 2.11 8.61
N ASP A 53 -8.11 2.33 8.77
CA ASP A 53 -9.09 1.25 8.91
C ASP A 53 -9.16 0.41 7.63
N PHE A 54 -8.96 1.00 6.45
CA PHE A 54 -8.90 0.25 5.19
C PHE A 54 -7.69 -0.68 5.14
N PHE A 55 -6.47 -0.21 5.42
CA PHE A 55 -5.29 -1.07 5.53
C PHE A 55 -5.51 -2.22 6.52
N ARG A 56 -5.99 -1.88 7.73
CA ARG A 56 -6.22 -2.85 8.81
C ARG A 56 -7.35 -3.83 8.48
N SER A 57 -8.33 -3.44 7.67
CA SER A 57 -9.40 -4.35 7.22
C SER A 57 -8.89 -5.49 6.34
N LEU A 58 -7.73 -5.29 5.70
CA LEU A 58 -7.02 -6.28 4.91
C LEU A 58 -5.95 -7.04 5.70
N GLY A 59 -5.74 -6.68 6.98
CA GLY A 59 -4.70 -7.27 7.83
C GLY A 59 -3.34 -6.59 7.71
N ILE A 60 -3.24 -5.48 6.98
CA ILE A 60 -1.98 -4.74 6.80
C ILE A 60 -1.73 -3.85 8.02
N ASP A 61 -0.52 -3.93 8.57
CA ASP A 61 0.06 -2.88 9.41
C ASP A 61 0.91 -1.99 8.49
N PRO A 62 0.49 -0.75 8.19
CA PRO A 62 1.19 0.06 7.22
C PRO A 62 2.54 0.61 7.74
N THR A 63 2.92 0.36 9.00
CA THR A 63 4.28 0.69 9.51
C THR A 63 5.31 -0.41 9.22
N LYS A 64 4.84 -1.56 8.76
CA LYS A 64 5.58 -2.80 8.53
C LYS A 64 5.79 -3.04 7.03
N GLU A 65 6.48 -4.12 6.70
CA GLU A 65 6.93 -4.48 5.34
C GLU A 65 6.05 -3.99 4.19
N GLY A 66 6.64 -3.19 3.31
CA GLY A 66 6.02 -2.62 2.13
C GLY A 66 7.00 -1.72 1.40
N GLU A 67 6.76 -1.47 0.12
CA GLU A 67 7.53 -0.49 -0.64
C GLU A 67 6.83 0.86 -0.53
N VAL A 68 7.54 1.88 -0.06
CA VAL A 68 7.01 3.24 0.07
C VAL A 68 8.01 4.25 -0.48
N SER A 69 7.51 5.16 -1.31
CA SER A 69 8.31 6.21 -1.94
C SER A 69 7.62 7.54 -1.79
N GLU A 70 8.39 8.55 -1.41
CA GLU A 70 7.97 9.95 -1.55
C GLU A 70 8.19 10.37 -3.01
N TYR A 71 7.18 11.00 -3.60
CA TYR A 71 7.25 11.49 -4.97
C TYR A 71 7.61 12.97 -5.01
N CYS A 72 6.93 13.78 -4.20
CA CYS A 72 7.23 15.20 -4.04
C CYS A 72 6.47 15.84 -2.87
N GLU A 73 7.00 16.98 -2.42
CA GLU A 73 6.24 17.92 -1.60
C GLU A 73 5.21 18.63 -2.48
N ILE A 74 3.93 18.48 -2.13
CA ILE A 74 2.85 19.13 -2.89
C ILE A 74 2.49 20.50 -2.32
N LYS A 75 2.61 20.69 -0.99
CA LYS A 75 2.34 21.96 -0.31
C LYS A 75 2.69 21.90 1.18
N ASP A 76 3.42 22.89 1.69
CA ASP A 76 3.57 23.20 3.13
C ASP A 76 3.72 21.97 4.03
N GLY A 77 4.72 21.12 3.75
CA GLY A 77 4.99 19.90 4.53
C GLY A 77 3.96 18.77 4.32
N MET A 78 3.15 18.84 3.26
CA MET A 78 2.33 17.73 2.78
C MET A 78 3.01 17.11 1.56
N HIS A 79 3.22 15.80 1.61
CA HIS A 79 3.98 15.08 0.61
C HIS A 79 3.12 14.01 -0.04
N LEU A 80 3.25 13.89 -1.36
CA LEU A 80 2.68 12.78 -2.09
C LEU A 80 3.56 11.55 -1.90
N TYR A 81 2.98 10.50 -1.35
CA TYR A 81 3.58 9.19 -1.26
C TYR A 81 2.83 8.21 -2.16
N GLY A 82 3.56 7.23 -2.65
CA GLY A 82 3.00 6.05 -3.28
C GLY A 82 3.80 4.80 -2.94
N GLY A 83 3.28 3.66 -3.35
CA GLY A 83 3.93 2.38 -3.14
C GLY A 83 2.92 1.26 -3.02
N PHE A 84 3.35 0.14 -2.44
CA PHE A 84 2.54 -1.06 -2.37
C PHE A 84 2.78 -1.91 -1.15
N PHE A 85 1.76 -2.70 -0.83
CA PHE A 85 1.72 -3.70 0.22
C PHE A 85 1.20 -5.03 -0.35
N HIS A 86 1.53 -6.14 0.28
CA HIS A 86 1.01 -7.46 -0.11
C HIS A 86 -0.05 -7.95 0.86
N ILE A 87 -1.03 -8.69 0.34
CA ILE A 87 -2.03 -9.41 1.14
C ILE A 87 -2.10 -10.87 0.70
N VAL A 88 -2.47 -11.74 1.63
CA VAL A 88 -2.74 -13.15 1.33
C VAL A 88 -4.12 -13.24 0.71
N GLY A 89 -4.19 -13.53 -0.59
CA GLY A 89 -5.44 -13.58 -1.33
C GLY A 89 -5.28 -13.53 -2.84
N GLU A 90 -6.41 -13.49 -3.53
CA GLU A 90 -6.53 -13.47 -4.99
C GLU A 90 -7.59 -12.47 -5.44
N LEU A 91 -7.35 -11.87 -6.61
CA LEU A 91 -8.34 -11.07 -7.32
C LEU A 91 -9.27 -12.00 -8.11
N ILE A 92 -10.53 -12.13 -7.69
CA ILE A 92 -11.53 -12.97 -8.36
C ILE A 92 -12.11 -12.27 -9.59
N SER A 93 -12.45 -10.98 -9.44
CA SER A 93 -12.93 -10.14 -10.54
C SER A 93 -12.77 -8.68 -10.20
N GLY A 94 -12.53 -7.84 -11.21
CA GLY A 94 -12.38 -6.40 -11.08
C GLY A 94 -11.24 -5.91 -11.97
N PRO A 95 -11.10 -4.59 -12.15
CA PRO A 95 -10.05 -4.05 -13.00
C PRO A 95 -8.67 -4.18 -12.33
N ASP A 96 -7.64 -4.59 -13.05
CA ASP A 96 -6.26 -4.49 -12.56
C ASP A 96 -5.83 -3.02 -12.57
N CYS A 97 -5.17 -2.54 -11.51
CA CYS A 97 -4.73 -1.15 -11.44
C CYS A 97 -3.49 -0.88 -12.29
N TRP A 98 -2.77 -1.90 -12.76
CA TRP A 98 -1.73 -1.76 -13.78
C TRP A 98 -2.27 -2.15 -15.15
N ILE A 99 -2.30 -1.18 -16.07
CA ILE A 99 -2.71 -1.41 -17.46
C ILE A 99 -1.48 -1.40 -18.36
N GLU A 100 -1.32 -2.50 -19.10
CA GLU A 100 -0.34 -2.60 -20.17
C GLU A 100 -0.73 -1.66 -21.33
N THR A 101 0.18 -0.75 -21.66
CA THR A 101 0.03 0.17 -22.80
C THR A 101 0.88 -0.23 -24.00
N SER A 102 1.94 -1.01 -23.75
CA SER A 102 2.76 -1.70 -24.75
C SER A 102 3.50 -2.86 -24.05
N GLU A 103 4.16 -3.72 -24.84
CA GLU A 103 4.90 -4.91 -24.36
C GLU A 103 5.90 -4.62 -23.22
N GLU A 104 6.41 -3.40 -23.11
CA GLU A 104 7.41 -3.00 -22.11
C GLU A 104 6.91 -1.91 -21.14
N VAL A 105 5.70 -1.39 -21.34
CA VAL A 105 5.20 -0.22 -20.60
C VAL A 105 3.83 -0.51 -20.02
N SER A 106 3.80 -0.60 -18.69
CA SER A 106 2.58 -0.54 -17.90
C SER A 106 2.51 0.80 -17.19
N HIS A 107 1.30 1.27 -16.92
CA HIS A 107 1.07 2.45 -16.09
C HIS A 107 0.02 2.16 -15.03
N LEU A 108 0.15 2.85 -13.89
CA LEU A 108 -0.84 2.82 -12.83
C LEU A 108 -2.09 3.59 -13.31
N ALA A 109 -3.15 2.85 -13.59
CA ALA A 109 -4.42 3.39 -14.04
C ALA A 109 -5.24 3.85 -12.84
N THR A 110 -5.08 5.13 -12.46
CA THR A 110 -5.77 5.68 -11.28
C THR A 110 -7.30 5.66 -11.38
N ASN A 111 -7.87 5.47 -12.57
CA ASN A 111 -9.32 5.27 -12.76
C ASN A 111 -9.79 3.88 -12.33
N ASN A 112 -8.87 2.92 -12.23
CA ASN A 112 -9.06 1.59 -11.66
C ASN A 112 -8.64 1.59 -10.18
N MET A 113 -8.80 2.70 -9.47
CA MET A 113 -8.50 2.81 -8.05
C MET A 113 -9.72 3.38 -7.34
N ILE A 114 -9.99 2.91 -6.13
CA ILE A 114 -10.97 3.58 -5.25
C ILE A 114 -10.28 4.71 -4.51
N GLU A 115 -11.07 5.71 -4.10
CA GLU A 115 -10.58 6.80 -3.27
C GLU A 115 -11.22 6.74 -1.88
N ILE A 116 -10.38 6.82 -0.83
CA ILE A 116 -10.77 6.91 0.56
C ILE A 116 -10.06 8.12 1.16
N ASN A 117 -10.80 9.18 1.49
CA ASN A 117 -10.24 10.39 2.12
C ASN A 117 -9.02 10.97 1.38
N GLY A 118 -9.03 10.97 0.04
CA GLY A 118 -7.94 11.47 -0.80
C GLY A 118 -6.76 10.50 -1.00
N PHE A 119 -6.83 9.30 -0.41
CA PHE A 119 -5.93 8.20 -0.74
C PHE A 119 -6.55 7.35 -1.84
N LYS A 120 -5.76 6.96 -2.82
CA LYS A 120 -6.15 6.03 -3.87
C LYS A 120 -5.62 4.64 -3.55
N PHE A 121 -6.44 3.63 -3.84
CA PHE A 121 -6.09 2.22 -3.65
C PHE A 121 -6.49 1.39 -4.86
N GLY A 122 -5.59 0.53 -5.32
CA GLY A 122 -5.81 -0.39 -6.44
C GLY A 122 -5.24 -1.77 -6.14
N PHE A 123 -5.76 -2.78 -6.83
CA PHE A 123 -5.25 -4.15 -6.72
C PHE A 123 -4.67 -4.60 -8.05
N THR A 124 -3.59 -5.38 -7.97
CA THR A 124 -2.95 -5.96 -9.15
C THR A 124 -2.50 -7.39 -8.91
N ASN A 125 -2.58 -8.22 -9.95
CA ASN A 125 -1.94 -9.54 -9.96
C ASN A 125 -0.43 -9.45 -10.18
N GLY A 126 0.08 -8.29 -10.60
CA GLY A 126 1.50 -8.01 -10.77
C GLY A 126 2.19 -7.85 -9.42
N VAL A 127 2.72 -8.94 -8.87
CA VAL A 127 3.43 -8.91 -7.58
C VAL A 127 4.88 -8.49 -7.79
N SER A 128 5.29 -7.42 -7.10
CA SER A 128 6.65 -6.88 -7.08
C SER A 128 7.25 -6.95 -5.68
N SER A 129 8.56 -7.17 -5.59
CA SER A 129 9.33 -7.14 -4.32
C SER A 129 8.71 -7.98 -3.19
N LEU A 130 8.19 -9.18 -3.51
CA LEU A 130 7.56 -10.04 -2.52
C LEU A 130 8.58 -10.48 -1.45
N PRO A 131 8.29 -10.29 -0.15
CA PRO A 131 9.18 -10.74 0.92
C PRO A 131 9.35 -12.25 0.95
N ASP A 132 10.54 -12.71 1.36
CA ASP A 132 10.80 -14.13 1.55
C ASP A 132 9.83 -14.72 2.58
N GLY A 133 9.17 -15.82 2.21
CA GLY A 133 8.22 -16.50 3.09
C GLY A 133 6.84 -15.86 3.20
N PHE A 134 6.52 -14.84 2.38
CA PHE A 134 5.16 -14.31 2.31
C PHE A 134 4.16 -15.42 1.89
N PRO A 135 3.01 -15.59 2.56
CA PRO A 135 2.10 -16.70 2.28
C PRO A 135 1.42 -16.59 0.91
N ASN A 136 1.18 -17.73 0.27
CA ASN A 136 0.40 -17.81 -0.96
C ASN A 136 -1.08 -18.17 -0.67
N PRO A 137 -2.02 -17.78 -1.55
CA PRO A 137 -1.82 -16.91 -2.72
C PRO A 137 -1.55 -15.45 -2.33
N THR A 138 -0.97 -14.66 -3.24
CA THR A 138 -0.61 -13.26 -2.97
C THR A 138 -1.26 -12.30 -3.95
N LEU A 139 -1.79 -11.20 -3.42
CA LEU A 139 -2.28 -10.07 -4.19
C LEU A 139 -1.57 -8.80 -3.71
N GLN A 140 -1.25 -7.89 -4.64
CA GLN A 140 -0.63 -6.60 -4.32
C GLN A 140 -1.68 -5.49 -4.26
N LEU A 141 -1.59 -4.66 -3.21
CA LEU A 141 -2.35 -3.44 -3.02
C LEU A 141 -1.43 -2.24 -3.32
N GLU A 142 -1.72 -1.51 -4.38
CA GLU A 142 -1.11 -0.22 -4.70
C GLU A 142 -1.80 0.91 -3.93
N PHE A 143 -1.04 1.92 -3.50
CA PHE A 143 -1.60 3.13 -2.93
C PHE A 143 -0.90 4.39 -3.42
N GLU A 144 -1.65 5.48 -3.43
CA GLU A 144 -1.13 6.85 -3.49
C GLU A 144 -1.87 7.71 -2.47
N GLY A 145 -1.18 8.61 -1.78
CA GLY A 145 -1.84 9.49 -0.82
C GLY A 145 -0.96 10.59 -0.28
N ILE A 146 -1.62 11.57 0.34
CA ILE A 146 -0.96 12.73 0.93
C ILE A 146 -0.68 12.43 2.39
N ILE A 147 0.61 12.49 2.76
CA ILE A 147 1.09 12.22 4.11
C ILE A 147 1.84 13.45 4.63
N PRO A 148 1.58 13.88 5.87
CA PRO A 148 2.28 15.02 6.44
C PRO A 148 3.74 14.68 6.74
N TRP A 149 4.59 15.69 6.66
CA TRP A 149 5.95 15.64 7.18
C TRP A 149 5.93 15.84 8.69
N THR A 150 6.52 14.90 9.42
CA THR A 150 6.52 14.88 10.90
C THR A 150 7.92 14.92 11.50
N LEU A 151 8.95 14.65 10.69
CA LEU A 151 10.34 14.71 11.14
C LEU A 151 10.80 16.16 11.26
N LYS A 152 11.67 16.43 12.23
CA LYS A 152 12.31 17.76 12.39
C LYS A 152 13.29 18.05 11.26
N GLU A 153 13.94 17.01 10.78
CA GLU A 153 14.85 17.07 9.64
C GLU A 153 14.00 17.14 8.37
N SER A 154 14.34 18.04 7.45
CA SER A 154 13.75 18.10 6.12
C SER A 154 14.86 17.95 5.09
N PHE A 155 14.57 17.27 3.97
CA PHE A 155 15.46 17.25 2.83
C PHE A 155 15.36 18.63 2.16
N LYS A 156 16.42 19.43 2.21
CA LYS A 156 16.52 20.74 1.54
C LYS A 156 17.47 20.65 0.37
#